data_AF-A0A6N1X9X4-F1
#
_entry.id   AF-A0A6N1X9X4-F1
#
_cell.length_a   1.000
_cell.length_b   1.000
_cell.length_c   1.000
_cell.angle_alpha   90.00
_cell.angle_beta   90.00
_cell.angle_gamma   90.00
#
_symmetry.space_group_name_H-M   'P 1'
#
loop_
_entity.id
_entity.type
_entity.pdbx_description
1 polymer ?
#
loop_
_entity_poly.entity_id
_entity_poly.type
_entity_poly.pdbx_seq_one_letter_code
_entity_poly.pdbx_strand_id
1 'polypeptide(L)' 'MSTTIAQLDLDKLRHIVQKFDASSFTAAGIASEYSQGTASDEEVAQIEEQLQRHAPVLGIQALPAQGSGAATVWRTV' A
#
# COMPACT_ATOMS: atom_id res chain seq x y z
N MET A 1 0.42 -5.03 26.16
CA MET A 1 1.42 -4.25 25.40
C MET A 1 1.14 -4.52 23.94
N SER A 2 0.63 -3.53 23.21
CA SER A 2 0.08 -3.70 21.86
C SER A 2 1.21 -3.57 20.85
N THR A 3 1.95 -4.67 20.65
CA THR A 3 3.11 -4.70 19.77
C THR A 3 2.61 -4.72 18.31
N THR A 4 2.79 -3.58 17.67
CA THR A 4 3.43 -3.52 16.35
C THR A 4 2.56 -3.76 15.12
N ILE A 5 1.69 -2.80 14.85
CA ILE A 5 1.38 -2.38 13.47
C ILE A 5 1.96 -0.97 13.18
N ALA A 6 2.35 -0.24 14.23
CA ALA A 6 3.10 1.01 14.12
C ALA A 6 4.58 0.83 13.66
N GLN A 7 5.06 -0.41 13.47
CA GLN A 7 6.36 -0.68 12.83
C GLN A 7 6.21 -1.29 11.43
N LEU A 8 5.04 -1.20 10.79
CA LEU A 8 5.08 -1.15 9.34
C LEU A 8 5.86 0.13 9.02
N ASP A 9 7.07 -0.05 8.52
CA ASP A 9 8.07 1.00 8.36
C ASP A 9 7.50 1.99 7.34
N LEU A 10 6.83 3.04 7.84
CA LEU A 10 6.11 4.00 7.00
C LEU A 10 7.08 4.70 6.06
N ASP A 11 8.34 4.86 6.47
CA ASP A 11 9.42 5.34 5.62
C ASP A 11 9.69 4.38 4.45
N LYS A 12 9.77 3.07 4.70
CA LYS A 12 9.90 2.05 3.64
C LYS A 12 8.67 2.04 2.74
N LEU A 13 7.45 2.08 3.30
CA LEU A 13 6.21 2.15 2.52
C LEU A 13 6.22 3.39 1.62
N ARG A 14 6.58 4.55 2.18
CA ARG A 14 6.72 5.80 1.44
C ARG A 14 7.77 5.70 0.35
N HIS A 15 8.95 5.14 0.63
CA HIS A 15 9.99 4.93 -0.37
C HIS A 15 9.51 4.05 -1.51
N ILE A 16 8.79 2.96 -1.21
CA ILE A 16 8.21 2.07 -2.21
C ILE A 16 7.15 2.83 -3.03
N VAL A 17 6.20 3.50 -2.38
CA VAL A 17 5.17 4.32 -3.05
C VAL A 17 5.79 5.38 -3.95
N GLN A 18 6.87 6.05 -3.51
CA GLN A 18 7.63 7.02 -4.31
C GLN A 18 8.35 6.37 -5.50
N LYS A 19 8.77 5.10 -5.42
CA LYS A 19 9.26 4.38 -6.61
C LYS A 19 8.15 4.19 -7.65
N PHE A 20 6.91 4.02 -7.19
CA PHE A 20 5.74 3.88 -8.05
C PHE A 20 5.13 5.23 -8.47
N ASP A 21 5.77 6.36 -8.20
CA ASP A 21 5.24 7.70 -8.48
C ASP A 21 4.92 7.95 -9.97
N ALA A 22 5.48 7.13 -10.87
CA ALA A 22 5.20 7.18 -12.31
C ALA A 22 4.19 6.12 -12.80
N SER A 23 3.61 5.28 -11.93
CA SER A 23 2.76 4.14 -12.33
C SER A 23 1.69 3.78 -11.31
N SER A 24 0.51 3.39 -11.79
CA SER A 24 -0.52 2.82 -10.92
C SER A 24 -0.03 1.52 -10.28
N PHE A 25 -0.24 1.36 -8.98
CA PHE A 25 0.20 0.22 -8.19
C PHE A 25 -0.95 -0.37 -7.36
N THR A 26 -0.77 -1.54 -6.76
CA THR A 26 -1.80 -2.18 -5.91
C THR A 26 -1.23 -2.47 -4.53
N ALA A 27 -2.10 -2.58 -3.53
CA ALA A 27 -1.67 -2.95 -2.17
C ALA A 27 -0.90 -4.28 -2.17
N ALA A 28 -1.29 -5.24 -3.00
CA ALA A 28 -0.58 -6.51 -3.17
C ALA A 28 0.85 -6.34 -3.77
N GLY A 29 1.02 -5.45 -4.75
CA GLY A 29 2.33 -5.13 -5.31
C GLY A 29 3.23 -4.43 -4.30
N ILE A 30 2.68 -3.48 -3.56
CA ILE A 30 3.39 -2.80 -2.47
C ILE A 30 3.76 -3.79 -1.37
N ALA A 31 2.85 -4.71 -1.01
CA ALA A 31 3.10 -5.72 0.00
C ALA A 31 4.20 -6.69 -0.41
N SER A 32 4.22 -7.13 -1.67
CA SER A 32 5.29 -8.00 -2.17
C SER A 32 6.65 -7.30 -2.16
N GLU A 33 6.71 -6.03 -2.57
CA GLU A 33 7.93 -5.21 -2.47
C GLU A 33 8.33 -4.97 -1.00
N TYR A 34 7.35 -4.76 -0.12
CA TYR A 34 7.58 -4.49 1.30
C TYR A 34 8.12 -5.72 2.03
N SER A 35 7.54 -6.89 1.77
CA SER A 35 7.96 -8.19 2.31
C SER A 35 9.23 -8.73 1.63
N GLN A 36 9.66 -8.13 0.50
CA GLN A 36 10.73 -8.62 -0.37
C GLN A 36 10.53 -10.10 -0.74
N GLY A 37 9.29 -10.49 -1.00
CA GLY A 37 8.88 -11.89 -1.14
C GLY A 37 7.37 -12.05 -1.33
N THR A 38 6.84 -13.21 -0.94
CA THR A 38 5.39 -13.47 -0.95
C THR A 38 4.74 -12.79 0.24
N ALA A 39 3.96 -11.74 -0.03
CA ALA A 39 3.18 -11.09 1.01
C ALA A 39 1.97 -11.95 1.41
N SER A 40 1.72 -12.04 2.71
CA SER A 40 0.52 -12.68 3.25
C SER A 40 -0.70 -11.79 3.04
N ASP A 41 -1.90 -12.39 2.97
CA ASP A 41 -3.16 -11.65 2.82
C ASP A 41 -3.38 -10.62 3.95
N GLU A 42 -2.91 -10.94 5.16
CA GLU A 42 -2.90 -10.03 6.31
C GLU A 42 -2.01 -8.80 6.06
N GLU A 43 -0.81 -8.98 5.50
CA GLU A 43 0.10 -7.87 5.17
C GLU A 43 -0.48 -6.98 4.09
N VAL A 44 -1.12 -7.57 3.08
CA VAL A 44 -1.82 -6.83 2.01
C VAL A 44 -2.93 -5.97 2.60
N ALA A 45 -3.76 -6.53 3.48
CA ALA A 45 -4.84 -5.80 4.14
C ALA A 45 -4.31 -4.68 5.04
N GLN A 46 -3.24 -4.92 5.79
CA GLN A 46 -2.59 -3.89 6.62
C GLN A 46 -2.01 -2.76 5.76
N ILE A 47 -1.33 -3.09 4.67
CA ILE A 47 -0.78 -2.09 3.74
C ILE A 47 -1.89 -1.30 3.07
N GLU A 48 -2.99 -1.95 2.69
CA GLU A 48 -4.16 -1.25 2.15
C GLU A 48 -4.72 -0.23 3.15
N GLU A 49 -4.86 -0.62 4.42
CA GLU A 49 -5.31 0.29 5.48
C GLU A 49 -4.34 1.47 5.68
N GLN A 50 -3.02 1.22 5.65
CA GLN A 50 -2.00 2.27 5.78
C GLN A 50 -2.00 3.21 4.57
N LEU A 51 -2.12 2.67 3.36
CA LEU A 51 -2.23 3.47 2.13
C LEU A 51 -3.50 4.33 2.16
N GLN A 52 -4.64 3.80 2.63
CA GLN A 52 -5.87 4.58 2.81
C GLN A 52 -5.73 5.68 3.85
N ARG A 53 -5.13 5.36 5.01
CA ARG A 53 -4.97 6.32 6.10
C ARG A 53 -3.96 7.42 5.78
N HIS A 54 -2.88 7.07 5.08
CA HIS A 54 -1.81 7.99 4.71
C HIS A 54 -1.90 8.51 3.28
N ALA A 55 -2.96 8.18 2.54
CA ALA A 55 -3.23 8.67 1.19
C ALA A 55 -2.98 10.19 1.02
N PRO A 56 -3.56 11.07 1.88
CA PRO A 56 -3.35 12.51 1.75
C PRO A 56 -1.92 12.96 2.10
N VAL A 57 -1.19 12.19 2.90
CA VAL A 57 0.19 12.51 3.31
C VAL A 57 1.20 12.06 2.25
N LEU A 58 0.91 10.95 1.59
CA LEU A 58 1.74 10.36 0.54
C LEU A 58 1.45 10.95 -0.85
N GLY A 59 0.40 11.77 -0.99
CA GLY A 59 -0.04 12.28 -2.28
C GLY A 59 -0.51 11.14 -3.19
N ILE A 60 -1.25 10.17 -2.65
CA ILE A 60 -1.80 9.06 -3.41
C ILE A 60 -3.33 9.05 -3.35
N GLN A 61 -3.94 8.48 -4.38
CA GLN A 61 -5.37 8.33 -4.51
C GLN A 61 -5.71 6.87 -4.82
N ALA A 62 -6.62 6.32 -4.01
CA ALA A 62 -7.29 5.06 -4.35
C ALA A 62 -8.22 5.29 -5.53
N LEU A 63 -7.96 4.58 -6.63
CA LEU A 63 -8.87 4.45 -7.74
C LEU A 63 -9.80 3.27 -7.46
N PRO A 64 -11.12 3.46 -7.52
CA PRO A 64 -12.05 2.35 -7.38
C PRO A 64 -11.77 1.35 -8.50
N ALA A 65 -11.48 0.11 -8.11
CA ALA A 65 -11.26 -0.94 -9.07
C ALA A 65 -12.55 -1.13 -9.88
N GLN A 66 -12.49 -0.92 -11.20
CA GLN A 66 -13.65 -1.06 -12.07
C GLN A 66 -13.99 -2.55 -12.23
N GLY A 67 -14.69 -3.11 -11.26
CA GLY A 67 -15.18 -4.49 -11.27
C GLY A 67 -15.37 -5.03 -9.87
N SER A 68 -16.53 -5.64 -9.62
CA SER A 68 -16.87 -6.31 -8.35
C SER A 68 -15.86 -7.43 -8.08
N GLY A 69 -14.82 -7.15 -7.29
CA GLY A 69 -13.74 -8.09 -6.94
C GLY A 69 -12.35 -7.73 -7.45
N ALA A 70 -12.15 -6.57 -8.08
CA ALA A 70 -10.82 -6.12 -8.49
C ALA A 70 -10.10 -5.41 -7.33
N ALA A 71 -8.79 -5.66 -7.18
CA ALA A 71 -7.96 -5.08 -6.14
C ALA A 71 -7.90 -3.54 -6.24
N THR A 72 -7.91 -2.84 -5.10
CA THR A 72 -7.77 -1.38 -5.03
C THR A 72 -6.49 -0.94 -5.74
N VAL A 73 -6.64 -0.13 -6.79
CA VAL A 73 -5.51 0.44 -7.52
C VAL A 73 -5.20 1.80 -6.91
N TRP A 74 -3.93 2.07 -6.69
CA TRP A 74 -3.40 3.29 -6.13
C TRP A 74 -2.61 4.02 -7.20
N ARG A 75 -2.72 5.34 -7.23
CA ARG A 75 -1.84 6.20 -8.03
C ARG A 75 -1.35 7.37 -7.20
N THR A 76 -0.15 7.85 -7.47
CA THR A 76 0.31 9.17 -7.02
C THR A 76 -0.44 10.27 -7.77
N VAL A 77 -0.64 11.41 -7.11
CA VAL A 77 -1.36 12.60 -7.61
C VAL A 77 -0.56 13.87 -7.42
#